data_AF-A0A524PD45-F1
#
_entry.id   AF-A0A524PD45-F1
#
_cell.length_a   1.000
_cell.length_b   1.000
_cell.length_c   1.000
_cell.angle_alpha   90.00
_cell.angle_beta   90.00
_cell.angle_gamma   90.00
#
_symmetry.space_group_name_H-M   'P 1'
#
loop_
_entity.id
_entity.type
_entity.pdbx_description
1 polymer ?
#
loop_
_entity_poly.entity_id
_entity_poly.type
_entity_poly.pdbx_seq_one_letter_code
_entity_poly.pdbx_strand_id
1 'polypeptide(L)'
;MLSKVIIRERRPQILALRGRAFPKPEPDDSRSGELSNFPVELGTVATKVDGYAAAVAGVSLSDAAVIVSGGRGVSNNPKLTPPEEISDEKEQEIWKAHQGFQLVGGLADVLGAAVGASRAAVDAGYIPYVNQVGQTGKVVSPDLYIAVGISGAIQHLAGMRSSKTIVAINKDAEAPIFKLARFGVVGDLFDIVPAFTAALKEKLGK
;
A
#
# COMPACT_ATOMS: atom_id res chain seq x y z
N MET A 1 2.35 -5.65 -22.13
CA MET A 1 3.05 -5.11 -23.32
C MET A 1 3.67 -3.78 -22.94
N LEU A 2 4.94 -3.58 -23.30
CA LEU A 2 5.59 -2.27 -23.25
C LEU A 2 5.40 -1.60 -24.61
N SER A 3 5.02 -0.33 -24.63
CA SER A 3 4.83 0.44 -25.86
C SER A 3 5.89 1.53 -25.96
N LYS A 4 6.54 1.65 -27.12
CA LYS A 4 7.48 2.73 -27.43
C LYS A 4 6.75 3.81 -28.23
N VAL A 5 6.72 5.03 -27.70
CA VAL A 5 6.11 6.20 -28.38
C VAL A 5 7.23 7.13 -28.82
N ILE A 6 7.18 7.61 -30.07
CA ILE A 6 8.15 8.53 -30.65
C ILE A 6 7.40 9.74 -31.22
N ILE A 7 7.68 10.94 -30.70
CA ILE A 7 7.12 12.20 -31.20
C ILE A 7 8.22 12.93 -31.98
N ARG A 8 8.16 12.87 -33.33
CA ARG A 8 9.23 13.40 -34.20
C ARG A 8 9.21 14.92 -34.28
N GLU A 9 8.05 15.51 -34.56
CA GLU A 9 7.97 16.89 -35.08
C GLU A 9 7.50 17.94 -34.06
N ARG A 10 6.75 17.55 -33.02
CA ARG A 10 6.20 18.52 -32.04
C ARG A 10 7.14 18.81 -30.88
N ARG A 11 7.17 20.07 -30.41
CA ARG A 11 7.98 20.56 -29.27
C ARG A 11 7.16 21.55 -28.42
N PRO A 12 7.41 21.64 -27.10
CA PRO A 12 8.28 20.77 -26.31
C PRO A 12 7.70 19.34 -26.22
N GLN A 13 8.59 18.35 -26.04
CA GLN A 13 8.13 16.99 -25.74
C GLN A 13 7.91 16.90 -24.24
N ILE A 14 6.65 16.72 -23.82
CA ILE A 14 6.28 16.61 -22.41
C ILE A 14 5.93 15.14 -22.14
N LEU A 15 6.56 14.57 -21.11
CA LEU A 15 6.29 13.21 -20.64
C LEU A 15 5.97 13.25 -19.15
N ALA A 16 4.84 12.65 -18.76
CA ALA A 16 4.55 12.36 -17.37
C ALA A 16 5.24 11.03 -17.00
N LEU A 17 6.03 11.04 -15.94
CA LEU A 17 6.71 9.87 -15.43
C LEU A 17 5.95 9.28 -14.26
N ARG A 18 5.97 7.95 -14.12
CA ARG A 18 5.49 7.29 -12.91
C ARG A 18 6.37 7.71 -11.74
N GLY A 19 5.76 7.93 -10.57
CA GLY A 19 6.51 8.05 -9.31
C GLY A 19 7.50 6.89 -9.17
N ARG A 20 8.75 7.21 -8.79
CA ARG A 20 9.86 6.24 -8.64
C ARG A 20 10.29 5.51 -9.92
N ALA A 21 9.97 6.02 -11.12
CA ALA A 21 10.46 5.45 -12.38
C ALA A 21 12.00 5.50 -12.50
N PHE A 22 12.63 6.50 -11.87
CA PHE A 22 14.07 6.69 -11.83
C PHE A 22 14.54 6.86 -10.37
N PRO A 23 15.77 6.45 -10.04
CA PRO A 23 16.35 6.74 -8.73
C PRO A 23 16.53 8.25 -8.54
N LYS A 24 16.41 8.72 -7.31
CA LYS A 24 16.78 10.10 -6.96
C LYS A 24 18.30 10.24 -7.14
N PRO A 25 18.80 11.28 -7.84
CA PRO A 25 20.23 11.51 -7.93
C PRO A 25 20.82 11.88 -6.56
N GLU A 26 22.08 11.50 -6.33
CA GLU A 26 22.81 11.94 -5.14
C GLU A 26 23.01 13.47 -5.17
N PRO A 27 22.85 14.17 -4.04
CA PRO A 27 23.19 15.58 -3.94
C PRO A 27 24.67 15.79 -4.30
N ASP A 28 24.93 16.80 -5.12
CA ASP A 28 26.27 17.19 -5.53
C ASP A 28 26.43 18.69 -5.31
N ASP A 29 27.10 19.04 -4.21
CA ASP A 29 27.31 20.41 -3.76
C ASP A 29 28.27 21.20 -4.66
N SER A 30 28.97 20.52 -5.60
CA SER A 30 29.85 21.18 -6.57
C SER A 30 29.11 21.83 -7.72
N ARG A 31 27.82 21.50 -7.90
CA ARG A 31 27.00 22.01 -9.00
C ARG A 31 26.34 23.33 -8.63
N SER A 32 26.46 24.32 -9.51
CA SER A 32 25.69 25.55 -9.48
C SER A 32 24.73 25.65 -10.68
N GLY A 33 23.73 26.53 -10.58
CA GLY A 33 22.79 26.82 -11.67
C GLY A 33 22.37 28.29 -11.65
N GLU A 34 21.86 28.78 -12.77
CA GLU A 34 21.34 30.14 -12.88
C GLU A 34 19.85 30.17 -12.47
N LEU A 35 19.49 31.10 -11.59
CA LEU A 35 18.10 31.30 -11.15
C LEU A 35 17.46 32.41 -11.99
N SER A 36 16.53 32.03 -12.86
CA SER A 36 15.75 32.96 -13.67
C SER A 36 14.33 33.12 -13.11
N ASN A 37 13.95 34.35 -12.76
CA ASN A 37 12.58 34.67 -12.36
C ASN A 37 11.75 35.05 -13.59
N PHE A 38 10.65 34.34 -13.81
CA PHE A 38 9.69 34.65 -14.87
C PHE A 38 8.41 35.20 -14.24
N PRO A 39 8.05 36.47 -14.49
CA PRO A 39 6.77 37.01 -14.03
C PRO A 39 5.64 36.29 -14.77
N VAL A 40 4.69 35.73 -14.02
CA VAL A 40 3.50 35.06 -14.57
C VAL A 40 2.27 35.89 -14.22
N GLU A 41 1.56 36.35 -15.23
CA GLU A 41 0.24 36.96 -15.04
C GLU A 41 -0.82 35.86 -14.92
N LEU A 42 -1.49 35.82 -13.78
CA LEU A 42 -2.60 34.90 -13.56
C LEU A 42 -3.84 35.47 -14.26
N GLY A 43 -4.28 34.79 -15.32
CA GLY A 43 -5.58 35.08 -15.95
C GLY A 43 -6.76 34.65 -15.08
N THR A 44 -7.93 34.48 -15.69
CA THR A 44 -9.13 34.03 -15.00
C THR A 44 -8.96 32.60 -14.47
N VAL A 45 -8.98 32.44 -13.14
CA VAL A 45 -8.87 31.13 -12.49
C VAL A 45 -10.26 30.51 -12.33
N ALA A 46 -10.50 29.39 -13.01
CA ALA A 46 -11.79 28.69 -12.99
C ALA A 46 -12.02 27.82 -11.73
N THR A 47 -10.97 27.51 -10.97
CA THR A 47 -11.03 26.59 -9.83
C THR A 47 -10.52 27.27 -8.56
N LYS A 48 -11.31 27.21 -7.49
CA LYS A 48 -10.94 27.74 -6.18
C LYS A 48 -10.68 26.58 -5.22
N VAL A 49 -9.55 26.62 -4.52
CA VAL A 49 -9.24 25.71 -3.42
C VAL A 49 -10.06 26.14 -2.21
N ASP A 50 -10.93 25.26 -1.70
CA ASP A 50 -11.80 25.53 -0.55
C ASP A 50 -11.08 25.28 0.79
N GLY A 51 -10.10 24.36 0.79
CA GLY A 51 -9.27 24.08 1.95
C GLY A 51 -8.31 22.92 1.71
N TYR A 52 -7.44 22.69 2.68
CA TYR A 52 -6.55 21.53 2.74
C TYR A 52 -6.96 20.68 3.94
N ALA A 53 -7.19 19.40 3.73
CA ALA A 53 -7.34 18.45 4.83
C ALA A 53 -5.95 17.93 5.22
N ALA A 54 -5.69 17.79 6.52
CA ALA A 54 -4.50 17.10 6.99
C ALA A 54 -4.52 15.67 6.44
N ALA A 55 -3.48 15.31 5.68
CA ALA A 55 -3.27 13.93 5.31
C ALA A 55 -3.15 13.12 6.61
N VAL A 56 -3.89 12.02 6.71
CA VAL A 56 -3.77 11.08 7.83
C VAL A 56 -2.28 10.70 7.94
N ALA A 57 -1.70 10.87 9.11
CA ALA A 57 -0.30 10.55 9.37
C ALA A 57 -0.01 9.13 8.89
N GLY A 58 0.88 8.99 7.91
CA GLY A 58 1.19 7.72 7.26
C GLY A 58 1.77 7.91 5.88
N VAL A 59 2.44 6.88 5.38
CA VAL A 59 3.02 6.88 4.03
C VAL A 59 1.90 6.75 3.00
N SER A 60 1.89 7.62 1.99
CA SER A 60 0.96 7.53 0.84
C SER A 60 1.13 6.19 0.12
N LEU A 61 0.04 5.44 -0.06
CA LEU A 61 0.05 4.18 -0.82
C LEU A 61 0.59 4.34 -2.25
N SER A 62 0.44 5.52 -2.86
CA SER A 62 0.90 5.77 -4.23
C SER A 62 2.42 5.88 -4.32
N ASP A 63 3.06 6.38 -3.26
CA ASP A 63 4.49 6.74 -3.26
C ASP A 63 5.33 5.82 -2.38
N ALA A 64 4.67 4.93 -1.62
CA ALA A 64 5.29 3.99 -0.71
C ALA A 64 6.26 3.04 -1.43
N ALA A 65 7.49 2.94 -0.92
CA ALA A 65 8.46 1.93 -1.35
C ALA A 65 8.04 0.53 -0.92
N VAL A 66 7.39 0.43 0.24
CA VAL A 66 6.93 -0.82 0.84
C VAL A 66 5.47 -0.65 1.23
N ILE A 67 4.65 -1.65 0.92
CA ILE A 67 3.24 -1.70 1.33
C ILE A 67 3.00 -3.02 2.05
N VAL A 68 2.41 -2.95 3.25
CA VAL A 68 1.89 -4.11 3.97
C VAL A 68 0.37 -4.03 3.90
N SER A 69 -0.26 -5.05 3.33
CA SER A 69 -1.68 -5.00 2.96
C SER A 69 -2.48 -6.11 3.63
N GLY A 70 -3.56 -5.74 4.32
CA GLY A 70 -4.47 -6.65 5.01
C GLY A 70 -5.66 -7.08 4.16
N GLY A 71 -5.99 -8.36 4.19
CA GLY A 71 -7.18 -8.93 3.56
C GLY A 71 -8.31 -9.20 4.54
N ARG A 72 -9.37 -9.89 4.08
CA ARG A 72 -10.44 -10.37 4.97
C ARG A 72 -9.96 -11.39 6.01
N GLY A 73 -8.79 -12.00 5.80
CA GLY A 73 -8.19 -12.93 6.75
C GLY A 73 -7.93 -12.33 8.15
N VAL A 74 -7.75 -11.01 8.25
CA VAL A 74 -7.33 -10.32 9.49
C VAL A 74 -8.37 -10.34 10.61
N SER A 75 -9.65 -10.61 10.32
CA SER A 75 -10.71 -10.72 11.33
C SER A 75 -10.84 -12.13 11.92
N ASN A 76 -10.18 -13.13 11.35
CA ASN A 76 -10.42 -14.54 11.67
C ASN A 76 -9.51 -15.09 12.78
N ASN A 77 -9.17 -14.28 13.79
CA ASN A 77 -8.31 -14.76 14.88
C ASN A 77 -9.11 -15.68 15.81
N PRO A 78 -8.78 -16.98 15.90
CA PRO A 78 -9.50 -17.92 16.77
C PRO A 78 -9.16 -17.71 18.25
N LYS A 79 -8.04 -17.04 18.56
CA LYS A 79 -7.55 -16.81 19.94
C LYS A 79 -8.16 -15.56 20.58
N LEU A 80 -8.84 -14.72 19.81
CA LEU A 80 -9.43 -13.47 20.29
C LEU A 80 -10.93 -13.64 20.53
N THR A 81 -11.34 -13.39 21.77
CA THR A 81 -12.75 -13.26 22.15
C THR A 81 -13.09 -11.77 22.26
N PRO A 82 -14.11 -11.28 21.55
CA PRO A 82 -14.59 -9.91 21.70
C PRO A 82 -15.08 -9.65 23.13
N PRO A 83 -15.03 -8.39 23.62
CA PRO A 83 -15.63 -8.02 24.90
C PRO A 83 -17.14 -8.34 24.93
N GLU A 84 -17.64 -8.79 26.09
CA GLU A 84 -19.06 -9.16 26.29
C GLU A 84 -20.03 -7.97 26.08
N GLU A 85 -19.51 -6.75 26.17
CA GLU A 85 -20.24 -5.50 25.94
C GLU A 85 -20.69 -5.31 24.49
N ILE A 86 -20.05 -6.00 23.54
CA ILE A 86 -20.38 -5.92 22.11
C ILE A 86 -21.34 -7.06 21.77
N SER A 87 -22.64 -6.78 21.76
CA SER A 87 -23.67 -7.77 21.45
C SER A 87 -23.86 -8.01 19.94
N ASP A 88 -23.46 -7.06 19.10
CA ASP A 88 -23.65 -7.14 17.64
C ASP A 88 -22.50 -7.93 16.97
N GLU A 89 -22.84 -8.98 16.23
CA GLU A 89 -21.88 -9.86 15.55
C GLU A 89 -20.97 -9.11 14.57
N LYS A 90 -21.49 -8.08 13.91
CA LYS A 90 -20.74 -7.26 12.96
C LYS A 90 -19.76 -6.35 13.68
N GLU A 91 -20.15 -5.78 14.81
CA GLU A 91 -19.23 -4.99 15.64
C GLU A 91 -18.12 -5.86 16.24
N GLN A 92 -18.45 -7.10 16.64
CA GLN A 92 -17.46 -8.08 17.08
C GLN A 92 -16.46 -8.43 15.96
N GLU A 93 -16.93 -8.59 14.73
CA GLU A 93 -16.09 -8.85 13.55
C GLU A 93 -15.15 -7.67 13.26
N ILE A 94 -15.67 -6.44 13.27
CA ILE A 94 -14.89 -5.22 13.08
C ILE A 94 -13.84 -5.08 14.20
N TRP A 95 -14.20 -5.34 15.44
CA TRP A 95 -13.28 -5.32 16.57
C TRP A 95 -12.11 -6.30 16.36
N LYS A 96 -12.39 -7.55 15.97
CA LYS A 96 -11.35 -8.54 15.64
C LYS A 96 -10.48 -8.08 14.49
N ALA A 97 -11.09 -7.49 13.46
CA ALA A 97 -10.37 -6.96 12.31
C ALA A 97 -9.40 -5.84 12.70
N HIS A 98 -9.79 -4.94 13.61
CA HIS A 98 -8.90 -3.91 14.13
C HIS A 98 -7.67 -4.49 14.82
N GLN A 99 -7.83 -5.56 15.63
CA GLN A 99 -6.69 -6.27 16.24
C GLN A 99 -5.78 -6.89 15.18
N GLY A 100 -6.34 -7.49 14.13
CA GLY A 100 -5.56 -7.99 13.00
C GLY A 100 -4.82 -6.89 12.25
N PHE A 101 -5.46 -5.73 12.03
CA PHE A 101 -4.83 -4.58 11.40
C PHE A 101 -3.76 -3.92 12.29
N GLN A 102 -3.82 -4.06 13.61
CA GLN A 102 -2.70 -3.66 14.48
C GLN A 102 -1.44 -4.48 14.21
N LEU A 103 -1.55 -5.78 13.90
CA LEU A 103 -0.41 -6.59 13.49
C LEU A 103 0.15 -6.14 12.14
N VAL A 104 -0.73 -5.85 11.18
CA VAL A 104 -0.36 -5.31 9.86
C VAL A 104 0.34 -3.96 10.01
N GLY A 105 -0.20 -3.08 10.86
CA GLY A 105 0.37 -1.77 11.18
C GLY A 105 1.74 -1.88 11.85
N GLY A 106 1.87 -2.74 12.86
CA GLY A 106 3.16 -2.96 13.55
C GLY A 106 4.26 -3.48 12.60
N LEU A 107 3.92 -4.37 11.68
CA LEU A 107 4.83 -4.79 10.62
C LEU A 107 5.18 -3.64 9.68
N ALA A 108 4.20 -2.81 9.33
CA ALA A 108 4.41 -1.64 8.48
C ALA A 108 5.34 -0.62 9.14
N ASP A 109 5.16 -0.34 10.43
CA ASP A 109 5.98 0.62 11.19
C ASP A 109 7.45 0.21 11.23
N VAL A 110 7.73 -1.08 11.45
CA VAL A 110 9.10 -1.62 11.43
C VAL A 110 9.76 -1.38 10.07
N LEU A 111 9.00 -1.48 8.99
CA LEU A 111 9.49 -1.30 7.61
C LEU A 111 9.39 0.14 7.09
N GLY A 112 8.78 1.07 7.83
CA GLY A 112 8.43 2.39 7.30
C GLY A 112 7.49 2.32 6.09
N ALA A 113 6.62 1.31 6.07
CA ALA A 113 5.73 0.99 4.96
C ALA A 113 4.38 1.70 5.07
N ALA A 114 3.67 1.82 3.95
CA ALA A 114 2.26 2.19 3.97
C ALA A 114 1.37 0.97 4.28
N VAL A 115 0.24 1.21 4.96
CA VAL A 115 -0.78 0.18 5.21
C VAL A 115 -1.81 0.19 4.09
N GLY A 116 -1.95 -0.95 3.42
CA GLY A 116 -2.96 -1.19 2.38
C GLY A 116 -4.05 -2.16 2.84
N ALA A 117 -5.10 -2.29 2.04
CA ALA A 117 -6.15 -3.25 2.28
C ALA A 117 -6.80 -3.77 0.99
N SER A 118 -7.33 -4.99 1.05
CA SER A 118 -8.21 -5.51 0.01
C SER A 118 -9.59 -4.86 0.06
N ARG A 119 -10.30 -4.81 -1.07
CA ARG A 119 -11.70 -4.35 -1.12
C ARG A 119 -12.59 -5.11 -0.12
N ALA A 120 -12.39 -6.41 0.06
CA ALA A 120 -13.18 -7.20 1.00
C ALA A 120 -13.05 -6.73 2.45
N ALA A 121 -11.89 -6.16 2.84
CA ALA A 121 -11.70 -5.60 4.18
C ALA A 121 -12.36 -4.21 4.31
N VAL A 122 -12.32 -3.41 3.24
CA VAL A 122 -12.95 -2.08 3.19
C VAL A 122 -14.48 -2.19 3.19
N ASP A 123 -15.03 -3.05 2.34
CA ASP A 123 -16.48 -3.29 2.25
C ASP A 123 -17.04 -3.86 3.57
N ALA A 124 -16.22 -4.57 4.35
CA ALA A 124 -16.56 -5.07 5.68
C ALA A 124 -16.37 -4.03 6.81
N GLY A 125 -15.90 -2.82 6.50
CA GLY A 125 -15.73 -1.74 7.46
C GLY A 125 -14.48 -1.85 8.34
N TYR A 126 -13.52 -2.72 8.01
CA TYR A 126 -12.33 -2.94 8.84
C TYR A 126 -11.33 -1.79 8.78
N ILE A 127 -11.32 -1.06 7.67
CA ILE A 127 -10.37 0.01 7.38
C ILE A 127 -10.95 0.95 6.32
N PRO A 128 -10.65 2.26 6.34
CA PRO A 128 -11.22 3.22 5.39
C PRO A 128 -10.85 2.94 3.93
N TYR A 129 -11.71 3.40 3.02
CA TYR A 129 -11.54 3.24 1.56
C TYR A 129 -10.22 3.79 1.02
N VAL A 130 -9.63 4.81 1.67
CA VAL A 130 -8.35 5.39 1.25
C VAL A 130 -7.19 4.39 1.27
N ASN A 131 -7.32 3.28 2.02
CA ASN A 131 -6.35 2.20 2.08
C ASN A 131 -6.58 1.11 1.01
N GLN A 132 -7.65 1.19 0.23
CA GLN A 132 -8.01 0.15 -0.73
C GLN A 132 -6.99 0.04 -1.88
N VAL A 133 -6.48 -1.17 -2.10
CA VAL A 133 -5.65 -1.53 -3.25
C VAL A 133 -6.42 -2.47 -4.18
N GLY A 134 -6.40 -2.17 -5.48
CA GLY A 134 -7.08 -2.97 -6.51
C GLY A 134 -7.55 -2.13 -7.70
N GLN A 135 -8.22 -2.77 -8.65
CA GLN A 135 -8.75 -2.16 -9.88
C GLN A 135 -9.68 -0.97 -9.60
N THR A 136 -10.51 -1.05 -8.56
CA THR A 136 -11.45 0.00 -8.14
C THR A 136 -10.94 0.81 -6.95
N GLY A 137 -9.68 0.62 -6.56
CA GLY A 137 -9.00 1.36 -5.50
C GLY A 137 -7.74 2.03 -6.06
N LYS A 138 -6.69 2.10 -5.23
CA LYS A 138 -5.38 2.59 -5.68
C LYS A 138 -4.62 1.49 -6.43
N VAL A 139 -4.01 1.89 -7.55
CA VAL A 139 -3.05 1.07 -8.29
C VAL A 139 -1.64 1.48 -7.85
N VAL A 140 -0.85 0.52 -7.38
CA VAL A 140 0.44 0.73 -6.72
C VAL A 140 1.58 -0.05 -7.40
N SER A 141 2.82 0.45 -7.29
CA SER A 141 4.06 -0.32 -7.53
C SER A 141 5.09 0.00 -6.46
N PRO A 142 4.95 -0.59 -5.27
CA PRO A 142 6.07 -0.61 -4.35
C PRO A 142 7.20 -1.51 -4.86
N ASP A 143 8.37 -1.32 -4.27
CA ASP A 143 9.48 -2.25 -4.38
C ASP A 143 9.15 -3.58 -3.67
N LEU A 144 8.41 -3.52 -2.56
CA LEU A 144 7.95 -4.66 -1.79
C LEU A 144 6.46 -4.54 -1.44
N TYR A 145 5.67 -5.54 -1.81
CA TYR A 145 4.28 -5.68 -1.38
C TYR A 145 4.11 -6.94 -0.53
N ILE A 146 3.63 -6.78 0.69
CA ILE A 146 3.36 -7.89 1.61
C ILE A 146 1.84 -8.06 1.73
N ALA A 147 1.32 -9.17 1.22
CA ALA A 147 -0.09 -9.51 1.25
C ALA A 147 -0.39 -10.44 2.44
N VAL A 148 -1.11 -9.93 3.43
CA VAL A 148 -1.44 -10.64 4.68
C VAL A 148 -2.92 -11.03 4.67
N GLY A 149 -3.21 -12.33 4.58
CA GLY A 149 -4.59 -12.84 4.60
C GLY A 149 -5.42 -12.41 3.39
N ILE A 150 -4.78 -12.20 2.23
CA ILE A 150 -5.42 -11.80 0.96
C ILE A 150 -5.49 -13.01 0.03
N SER A 151 -6.67 -13.33 -0.51
CA SER A 151 -6.86 -14.45 -1.44
C SER A 151 -6.26 -14.20 -2.82
N GLY A 152 -6.18 -12.94 -3.26
CA GLY A 152 -5.63 -12.57 -4.57
C GLY A 152 -6.64 -12.60 -5.71
N ALA A 153 -7.88 -12.16 -5.47
CA ALA A 153 -8.84 -11.94 -6.55
C ALA A 153 -8.25 -11.05 -7.67
N ILE A 154 -8.63 -11.31 -8.92
CA ILE A 154 -8.06 -10.64 -10.12
C ILE A 154 -8.11 -9.11 -9.99
N GLN A 155 -9.18 -8.58 -9.41
CA GLN A 155 -9.38 -7.15 -9.17
C GLN A 155 -8.35 -6.59 -8.18
N HIS A 156 -7.97 -7.34 -7.14
CA HIS A 156 -6.90 -6.91 -6.23
C HIS A 156 -5.55 -6.98 -6.91
N LEU A 157 -5.25 -8.10 -7.60
CA LEU A 157 -3.99 -8.28 -8.32
C LEU A 157 -3.76 -7.20 -9.38
N ALA A 158 -4.81 -6.77 -10.09
CA ALA A 158 -4.72 -5.68 -11.06
C ALA A 158 -4.15 -4.38 -10.45
N GLY A 159 -4.40 -4.13 -9.17
CA GLY A 159 -3.90 -2.94 -8.47
C GLY A 159 -2.48 -3.07 -7.93
N MET A 160 -1.90 -4.26 -7.82
CA MET A 160 -0.59 -4.47 -7.18
C MET A 160 0.39 -5.35 -7.96
N ARG A 161 -0.02 -5.92 -9.11
CA ARG A 161 0.80 -6.85 -9.89
C ARG A 161 2.08 -6.27 -10.46
N SER A 162 2.19 -4.94 -10.51
CA SER A 162 3.39 -4.25 -10.95
C SER A 162 4.41 -4.03 -9.83
N SER A 163 4.16 -4.54 -8.62
CA SER A 163 5.13 -4.52 -7.51
C SER A 163 6.37 -5.34 -7.88
N LYS A 164 7.57 -4.88 -7.50
CA LYS A 164 8.81 -5.58 -7.88
C LYS A 164 8.95 -6.93 -7.16
N THR A 165 8.63 -6.97 -5.87
CA THR A 165 8.61 -8.18 -5.06
C THR A 165 7.27 -8.29 -4.33
N ILE A 166 6.66 -9.47 -4.37
CA ILE A 166 5.42 -9.77 -3.67
C ILE A 166 5.69 -10.90 -2.67
N VAL A 167 5.35 -10.68 -1.41
CA VAL A 167 5.35 -11.68 -0.34
C VAL A 167 3.90 -11.95 0.03
N ALA A 168 3.50 -13.21 0.15
CA ALA A 168 2.14 -13.58 0.54
C ALA A 168 2.16 -14.46 1.80
N ILE A 169 1.27 -14.14 2.74
CA ILE A 169 1.00 -14.93 3.95
C ILE A 169 -0.48 -15.29 3.93
N ASN A 170 -0.80 -16.56 3.78
CA ASN A 170 -2.19 -17.03 3.75
C ASN A 170 -2.28 -18.44 4.31
N LYS A 171 -3.38 -18.77 5.00
CA LYS A 171 -3.65 -20.13 5.49
C LYS A 171 -3.98 -21.11 4.38
N ASP A 172 -4.56 -20.62 3.29
CA ASP A 172 -4.98 -21.43 2.15
C ASP A 172 -3.86 -21.51 1.12
N ALA A 173 -3.22 -22.68 1.00
CA ALA A 173 -2.13 -22.93 0.06
C ALA A 173 -2.51 -22.73 -1.42
N GLU A 174 -3.79 -22.86 -1.75
CA GLU A 174 -4.31 -22.74 -3.12
C GLU A 174 -4.75 -21.31 -3.46
N ALA A 175 -4.54 -20.35 -2.54
CA ALA A 175 -4.94 -18.97 -2.74
C ALA A 175 -4.28 -18.37 -4.01
N PRO A 176 -5.06 -17.76 -4.93
CA PRO A 176 -4.54 -17.16 -6.17
C PRO A 176 -3.39 -16.16 -6.00
N ILE A 177 -3.26 -15.52 -4.83
CA ILE A 177 -2.15 -14.62 -4.51
C ILE A 177 -0.78 -15.29 -4.69
N PHE A 178 -0.68 -16.60 -4.41
CA PHE A 178 0.57 -17.34 -4.51
C PHE A 178 1.06 -17.52 -5.95
N LYS A 179 0.15 -17.44 -6.93
CA LYS A 179 0.53 -17.50 -8.37
C LYS A 179 1.37 -16.30 -8.80
N LEU A 180 1.29 -15.19 -8.06
CA LEU A 180 2.03 -13.95 -8.34
C LEU A 180 3.10 -13.64 -7.29
N ALA A 181 2.99 -14.23 -6.10
CA ALA A 181 3.94 -14.03 -5.02
C ALA A 181 5.31 -14.60 -5.38
N ARG A 182 6.36 -13.83 -5.11
CA ARG A 182 7.75 -14.30 -5.22
C ARG A 182 8.13 -15.17 -4.02
N PHE A 183 7.59 -14.84 -2.85
CA PHE A 183 7.73 -15.62 -1.64
C PHE A 183 6.34 -15.86 -1.05
N GLY A 184 6.04 -17.11 -0.69
CA GLY A 184 4.76 -17.48 -0.09
C GLY A 184 4.99 -18.23 1.22
N VAL A 185 4.24 -17.88 2.25
CA VAL A 185 4.19 -18.62 3.51
C VAL A 185 2.75 -19.10 3.72
N VAL A 186 2.60 -20.42 3.80
CA VAL A 186 1.32 -21.05 4.10
C VAL A 186 1.22 -21.24 5.61
N GLY A 187 0.20 -20.64 6.23
CA GLY A 187 -0.05 -20.81 7.66
C GLY A 187 -0.89 -19.68 8.26
N ASP A 188 -1.03 -19.70 9.58
CA ASP A 188 -1.80 -18.69 10.29
C ASP A 188 -1.05 -17.36 10.34
N LEU A 189 -1.69 -16.31 9.84
CA LEU A 189 -1.14 -14.96 9.86
C LEU A 189 -0.94 -14.44 11.29
N PHE A 190 -1.75 -14.88 12.26
CA PHE A 190 -1.65 -14.42 13.65
C PHE A 190 -0.42 -14.96 14.38
N ASP A 191 0.19 -16.04 13.88
CA ASP A 191 1.44 -16.58 14.40
C ASP A 191 2.63 -16.10 13.56
N ILE A 192 2.47 -16.08 12.23
CA ILE A 192 3.53 -15.72 11.29
C ILE A 192 3.87 -14.23 11.35
N VAL A 193 2.88 -13.33 11.35
CA VAL A 193 3.13 -11.87 11.27
C VAL A 193 3.88 -11.37 12.51
N PRO A 194 3.54 -11.75 13.75
CA PRO A 194 4.32 -11.36 14.93
C PRO A 194 5.76 -11.89 14.89
N ALA A 195 5.95 -13.17 14.56
CA ALA A 195 7.29 -13.77 14.46
C ALA A 195 8.14 -13.08 13.38
N PHE A 196 7.53 -12.78 12.23
CA PHE A 196 8.19 -12.07 11.14
C PHE A 196 8.55 -10.63 11.55
N THR A 197 7.65 -9.93 12.25
CA THR A 197 7.90 -8.58 12.77
C THR A 197 9.05 -8.58 13.77
N ALA A 198 9.10 -9.55 14.68
CA ALA A 198 10.19 -9.69 15.65
C ALA A 198 11.55 -9.94 14.96
N ALA A 199 11.59 -10.86 14.01
CA ALA A 199 12.80 -11.13 13.23
C ALA A 199 13.28 -9.90 12.43
N LEU A 200 12.35 -9.09 11.91
CA LEU A 200 12.69 -7.85 11.22
C LEU A 200 13.24 -6.79 12.17
N LYS A 201 12.66 -6.63 13.37
CA LYS A 201 13.19 -5.73 14.39
C LYS A 201 14.63 -6.07 14.76
N GLU A 202 14.89 -7.35 15.03
CA GLU A 202 16.24 -7.85 15.31
C GLU A 202 17.21 -7.55 14.17
N LYS A 203 16.83 -7.87 12.92
CA LYS A 203 17.71 -7.63 11.76
C LYS A 203 17.93 -6.17 11.41
N LEU A 204 16.96 -5.30 11.67
CA LEU A 204 17.03 -3.87 11.37
C LEU A 204 17.58 -3.05 12.55
N GLY A 205 17.85 -3.67 13.69
CA GLY A 205 18.32 -2.99 14.91
C GLY A 205 17.31 -1.99 15.48
N LYS A 206 16.01 -2.32 15.38
CA LYS A 206 14.89 -1.51 15.88
C LYS A 206 14.23 -2.12 17.10
#